data_AF-A0A953BKF9-F1
#
_entry.id   AF-A0A953BKF9-F1
#
_cell.length_a   1.000
_cell.length_b   1.000
_cell.length_c   1.000
_cell.angle_alpha   90.00
_cell.angle_beta   90.00
_cell.angle_gamma   90.00
#
_symmetry.space_group_name_H-M   'P 1'
#
loop_
_entity.id
_entity.type
_entity.pdbx_description
1 polymer ?
#
loop_
_entity_poly.entity_id
_entity_poly.type
_entity_poly.pdbx_seq_one_letter_code
_entity_poly.pdbx_strand_id
1 'polypeptide(L)'
;MSNPPSEIQSAESPAGASQDEARVLFLREGRVRCPDCGYDVHGCDQSRCPECAWPLTLQLKPRLSFVPQWMFSLLINGSLFIWGVGGTFSTWMRVWQYHKGTLRKFPSVVNAAPAPGLPRQLALPPAPGSLPVSGGGVNAGGREPSLIENIWTFFIAQNFVYQITIIVFVLSLFVGGVGLLAIPRMKAMSPRTNALLLTASVSVFIATILDYVANYLSVLMRMF
;
A
#
# COMPACT_ATOMS: atom_id res chain seq x y z
N MET A 1 56.36 37.78 -41.73
CA MET A 1 55.89 37.48 -40.37
C MET A 1 54.88 36.35 -40.48
N SER A 2 55.37 35.12 -40.30
CA SER A 2 54.64 33.86 -40.49
C SER A 2 54.25 33.30 -39.12
N ASN A 3 52.96 33.14 -38.87
CA ASN A 3 52.46 32.45 -37.68
C ASN A 3 52.71 30.93 -37.82
N PRO A 4 53.23 30.26 -36.77
CA PRO A 4 53.33 28.81 -36.76
C PRO A 4 51.93 28.16 -36.65
N PRO A 5 51.71 26.98 -37.26
CA PRO A 5 50.46 26.25 -37.11
C PRO A 5 50.33 25.77 -35.66
N SER A 6 49.27 26.23 -35.00
CA SER A 6 48.86 25.76 -33.68
C SER A 6 48.27 24.37 -33.81
N GLU A 7 49.15 23.38 -33.84
CA GLU A 7 48.82 21.96 -33.74
C GLU A 7 48.39 21.69 -32.29
N ILE A 8 47.13 22.00 -31.97
CA ILE A 8 46.48 21.54 -30.75
C ILE A 8 46.25 20.03 -30.95
N GLN A 9 47.31 19.24 -30.76
CA GLN A 9 47.22 17.81 -30.51
C GLN A 9 46.40 17.66 -29.23
N SER A 10 45.10 17.52 -29.42
CA SER A 10 44.17 17.10 -28.41
C SER A 10 44.68 15.75 -27.93
N ALA A 11 45.27 15.73 -26.73
CA ALA A 11 45.77 14.53 -26.10
C ALA A 11 44.64 13.49 -26.08
N GLU A 12 44.74 12.53 -26.99
CA GLU A 12 43.81 11.44 -27.14
C GLU A 12 43.82 10.68 -25.83
N SER A 13 42.75 10.87 -25.05
CA SER A 13 42.65 10.31 -23.72
C SER A 13 42.87 8.80 -23.80
N PRO A 14 43.75 8.20 -22.98
CA PRO A 14 44.00 6.75 -23.00
C PRO A 14 42.76 5.90 -22.71
N ALA A 15 41.64 6.53 -22.28
CA ALA A 15 40.34 5.90 -22.18
C ALA A 15 39.66 5.62 -23.53
N GLY A 16 40.07 6.25 -24.64
CA GLY A 16 39.51 6.03 -25.97
C GLY A 16 39.96 4.70 -26.59
N ALA A 17 41.25 4.37 -26.45
CA ALA A 17 41.82 3.13 -27.00
C ALA A 17 41.17 1.86 -26.42
N SER A 18 40.88 1.87 -25.11
CA SER A 18 40.21 0.73 -24.46
C SER A 18 38.74 0.57 -24.86
N GLN A 19 38.06 1.65 -25.24
CA GLN A 19 36.68 1.58 -25.73
C GLN A 19 36.62 1.05 -27.16
N ASP A 20 37.55 1.43 -28.03
CA ASP A 20 37.57 0.94 -29.40
C ASP A 20 37.94 -0.55 -29.47
N GLU A 21 38.86 -1.02 -28.62
CA GLU A 21 39.14 -2.45 -28.49
C GLU A 21 37.92 -3.24 -28.00
N ALA A 22 37.22 -2.74 -26.98
CA ALA A 22 35.98 -3.35 -26.49
C ALA A 22 34.85 -3.34 -27.55
N ARG A 23 34.79 -2.31 -28.40
CA ARG A 23 33.84 -2.23 -29.53
C ARG A 23 34.13 -3.30 -30.58
N VAL A 24 35.40 -3.45 -30.96
CA VAL A 24 35.81 -4.47 -31.95
C VAL A 24 35.56 -5.88 -31.41
N LEU A 25 35.87 -6.14 -30.14
CA LEU A 25 35.54 -7.40 -29.46
C LEU A 25 34.04 -7.70 -29.51
N PHE A 26 33.19 -6.73 -29.18
CA PHE A 26 31.73 -6.91 -29.24
C PHE A 26 31.22 -7.17 -30.66
N LEU A 27 31.77 -6.50 -31.68
CA LEU A 27 31.42 -6.73 -33.09
C LEU A 27 31.89 -8.10 -33.60
N ARG A 28 33.00 -8.62 -33.07
CA ARG A 28 33.50 -9.96 -33.41
C ARG A 28 32.61 -11.08 -32.86
N GLU A 29 32.07 -10.91 -31.66
CA GLU A 29 31.28 -11.94 -30.98
C GLU A 29 29.76 -11.80 -31.21
N GLY A 30 29.28 -10.58 -31.47
CA GLY A 30 27.86 -10.27 -31.57
C GLY A 30 27.31 -10.37 -32.99
N ARG A 31 26.16 -11.03 -33.15
CA ARG A 31 25.36 -10.94 -34.37
C ARG A 31 24.49 -9.69 -34.34
N VAL A 32 24.99 -8.60 -34.93
CA VAL A 32 24.27 -7.32 -35.01
C VAL A 32 24.23 -6.89 -36.47
N ARG A 33 23.10 -6.34 -36.92
CA ARG A 33 22.97 -5.76 -38.27
C ARG A 33 23.15 -4.25 -38.21
N CYS A 34 23.78 -3.69 -39.23
CA CYS A 34 23.87 -2.24 -39.40
C CYS A 34 22.46 -1.63 -39.47
N PRO A 35 22.15 -0.59 -38.68
CA PRO A 35 20.82 0.03 -38.69
C PRO A 35 20.52 0.80 -39.97
N ASP A 36 21.55 1.16 -40.74
CA ASP A 36 21.43 1.94 -41.98
C ASP A 36 21.22 1.02 -43.20
N CYS A 37 22.21 0.17 -43.52
CA CYS A 37 22.16 -0.69 -44.70
C CYS A 37 21.68 -2.14 -44.43
N GLY A 38 21.52 -2.54 -43.17
CA GLY A 38 21.10 -3.91 -42.81
C GLY A 38 22.18 -4.99 -42.89
N TYR A 39 23.41 -4.66 -43.29
CA TYR A 39 24.55 -5.59 -43.38
C TYR A 39 24.89 -6.23 -42.03
N ASP A 40 25.24 -7.51 -42.01
CA ASP A 40 25.67 -8.21 -40.79
C ASP A 40 27.11 -7.82 -40.46
N VAL A 41 27.30 -7.07 -39.38
CA VAL A 41 28.62 -6.54 -38.98
C VAL A 41 29.41 -7.53 -38.13
N HIS A 42 28.94 -8.78 -38.00
CA HIS A 42 29.63 -9.84 -37.28
C HIS A 42 31.03 -10.10 -37.86
N GLY A 43 32.06 -10.03 -37.00
CA GLY A 43 33.44 -10.28 -37.41
C GLY A 43 34.15 -9.08 -38.06
N CYS A 44 33.56 -7.89 -38.06
CA CYS A 44 34.23 -6.69 -38.52
C CYS A 44 35.30 -6.22 -37.53
N ASP A 45 36.51 -5.92 -38.04
CA ASP A 45 37.65 -5.44 -37.24
C ASP A 45 37.68 -3.90 -37.12
N GLN A 46 36.71 -3.21 -37.71
CA GLN A 46 36.64 -1.75 -37.75
C GLN A 46 35.35 -1.26 -37.09
N SER A 47 35.40 -0.06 -36.49
CA SER A 47 34.25 0.63 -35.88
C SER A 47 33.28 1.25 -36.90
N ARG A 48 33.39 0.89 -38.19
CA ARG A 48 32.55 1.38 -39.29
C ARG A 48 32.01 0.20 -40.09
N CYS A 49 30.80 0.36 -40.63
CA CYS A 49 30.24 -0.64 -41.53
C CYS A 49 31.05 -0.72 -42.83
N PRO A 50 31.43 -1.92 -43.32
CA PRO A 50 32.20 -2.06 -44.56
C PRO A 50 31.42 -1.64 -45.82
N GLU A 51 30.08 -1.70 -45.78
CA GLU A 51 29.23 -1.38 -46.94
C GLU A 51 28.93 0.13 -47.03
N CYS A 52 28.46 0.75 -45.95
CA CYS A 52 28.00 2.14 -45.95
C CYS A 52 28.94 3.13 -45.24
N ALA A 53 30.06 2.66 -44.69
CA ALA A 53 31.01 3.44 -43.88
C ALA A 53 30.40 4.14 -42.65
N TRP A 54 29.16 3.79 -42.27
CA TRP A 54 28.45 4.38 -41.13
C TRP A 54 29.19 4.08 -39.82
N PRO A 55 29.45 5.09 -38.97
CA PRO A 55 30.11 4.89 -37.69
C PRO A 55 29.20 4.16 -36.70
N LEU A 56 29.66 3.01 -36.21
CA LEU A 56 28.92 2.20 -35.25
C LEU A 56 29.25 2.69 -33.84
N THR A 57 28.22 3.15 -33.13
CA THR A 57 28.36 3.56 -31.72
C THR A 57 27.77 2.48 -30.82
N LEU A 58 28.57 2.05 -29.84
CA LEU A 58 28.14 1.06 -28.88
C LEU A 58 27.38 1.77 -27.75
N GLN A 59 26.04 1.78 -27.84
CA GLN A 59 25.21 2.22 -26.73
C GLN A 59 25.08 1.09 -25.72
N LEU A 60 25.90 1.15 -24.67
CA LEU A 60 25.62 0.43 -23.42
C LEU A 60 24.35 1.05 -22.82
N LYS A 61 23.19 0.48 -23.14
CA LYS A 61 22.01 0.74 -22.30
C LYS A 61 22.30 0.09 -20.97
N PRO A 62 22.37 0.85 -19.85
CA PRO A 62 22.42 0.22 -18.55
C PRO A 62 21.16 -0.63 -18.44
N ARG A 63 21.32 -1.95 -18.57
CA ARG A 63 20.40 -2.89 -17.96
C ARG A 63 20.62 -2.67 -16.49
N LEU A 64 19.92 -1.69 -15.90
CA LEU A 64 19.71 -1.73 -14.46
C LEU A 64 19.24 -3.16 -14.22
N SER A 65 20.04 -3.92 -13.49
CA SER A 65 19.64 -5.19 -12.91
C SER A 65 18.60 -4.84 -11.84
N PHE A 66 17.49 -4.27 -12.30
CA PHE A 66 16.32 -4.03 -11.53
C PHE A 66 15.90 -5.42 -11.09
N VAL A 67 15.80 -5.59 -9.77
CA VAL A 67 15.16 -6.74 -9.13
C VAL A 67 14.07 -7.25 -10.06
N PRO A 68 14.16 -8.51 -10.53
CA PRO A 68 13.22 -9.04 -11.51
C PRO A 68 11.81 -8.65 -11.10
N GLN A 69 11.03 -8.02 -12.00
CA GLN A 69 9.74 -7.43 -11.64
C GLN A 69 8.83 -8.40 -10.87
N TRP A 70 8.97 -9.70 -11.11
CA TRP A 70 8.28 -10.76 -10.38
C TRP A 70 8.63 -10.84 -8.89
N MET A 71 9.90 -10.60 -8.50
CA MET A 71 10.31 -10.57 -7.10
C MET A 71 9.71 -9.37 -6.37
N PHE A 72 9.68 -8.20 -7.02
CA PHE A 72 9.06 -7.01 -6.45
C PHE A 72 7.55 -7.20 -6.26
N SER A 73 6.89 -7.84 -7.26
CA SER A 73 5.50 -8.24 -7.15
C SER A 73 5.27 -9.25 -6.02
N LEU A 74 6.17 -10.21 -5.82
CA LEU A 74 6.11 -11.17 -4.71
C LEU A 74 6.24 -10.49 -3.35
N LEU A 75 7.13 -9.51 -3.21
CA LEU A 75 7.31 -8.75 -1.98
C LEU A 75 6.05 -7.95 -1.62
N ILE A 76 5.47 -7.23 -2.57
CA ILE A 76 4.26 -6.42 -2.35
C ILE A 76 3.04 -7.30 -2.11
N ASN A 77 2.77 -8.25 -2.99
CA ASN A 77 1.57 -9.09 -2.86
C ASN A 77 1.67 -10.07 -1.70
N GLY A 78 2.87 -10.57 -1.41
CA GLY A 78 3.13 -11.41 -0.23
C GLY A 78 2.91 -10.65 1.06
N SER A 79 3.42 -9.42 1.17
CA SER A 79 3.19 -8.59 2.37
C SER A 79 1.72 -8.22 2.54
N LEU A 80 1.03 -7.81 1.47
CA LEU A 80 -0.42 -7.58 1.48
C LEU A 80 -1.21 -8.79 1.97
N PHE A 81 -0.87 -9.99 1.49
CA PHE A 81 -1.54 -11.22 1.89
C PHE A 81 -1.33 -11.53 3.38
N ILE A 82 -0.08 -11.47 3.85
CA ILE A 82 0.25 -11.72 5.27
C ILE A 82 -0.47 -10.72 6.18
N TRP A 83 -0.47 -9.43 5.81
CA TRP A 83 -1.16 -8.39 6.57
C TRP A 83 -2.68 -8.56 6.55
N GLY A 84 -3.26 -8.90 5.40
CA GLY A 84 -4.68 -9.18 5.28
C GLY A 84 -5.12 -10.34 6.17
N VAL A 85 -4.37 -11.45 6.18
CA VAL A 85 -4.64 -12.61 7.05
C VAL A 85 -4.49 -12.22 8.53
N GLY A 86 -3.38 -11.58 8.90
CA GLY A 86 -3.11 -11.19 10.28
C GLY A 86 -4.13 -10.20 10.84
N GLY A 87 -4.49 -9.19 10.04
CA GLY A 87 -5.49 -8.18 10.39
C GLY A 87 -6.89 -8.78 10.56
N THR A 88 -7.30 -9.65 9.63
CA THR A 88 -8.60 -10.34 9.70
C THR A 88 -8.68 -11.25 10.93
N PHE A 89 -7.62 -12.04 11.18
CA PHE A 89 -7.55 -12.94 12.33
C PHE A 89 -7.56 -12.18 13.66
N SER A 90 -6.81 -11.08 13.76
CA SER A 90 -6.78 -10.21 14.95
C SER A 90 -8.17 -9.63 15.25
N THR A 91 -8.87 -9.11 14.24
CA THR A 91 -10.23 -8.58 14.40
C THR A 91 -11.21 -9.67 14.83
N TRP A 92 -11.14 -10.85 14.20
CA TRP A 92 -11.97 -12.00 14.57
C TRP A 92 -11.76 -12.42 16.04
N MET A 93 -10.51 -12.47 16.49
CA MET A 93 -10.18 -12.76 17.90
C MET A 93 -10.76 -11.72 18.86
N ARG A 94 -10.75 -10.43 18.52
CA ARG A 94 -11.36 -9.38 19.36
C ARG A 94 -12.87 -9.56 19.48
N VAL A 95 -13.55 -9.81 18.36
CA VAL A 95 -15.00 -10.07 18.34
C VAL A 95 -15.32 -11.31 19.17
N TRP A 96 -14.52 -12.36 19.04
CA TRP A 96 -14.69 -13.60 19.80
C TRP A 96 -14.52 -13.39 21.31
N GLN A 97 -13.49 -12.65 21.74
CA GLN A 97 -13.28 -12.33 23.16
C GLN A 97 -14.42 -11.47 23.72
N TYR A 98 -14.88 -10.49 22.94
CA TYR A 98 -16.04 -9.67 23.31
C TYR A 98 -17.28 -10.55 23.50
N HIS A 99 -17.57 -11.43 22.55
CA HIS A 99 -18.72 -12.32 22.61
C HIS A 99 -18.65 -13.26 23.82
N LYS A 100 -17.48 -13.87 24.10
CA LYS A 100 -17.27 -14.69 25.30
C LYS A 100 -17.46 -13.91 26.60
N GLY A 101 -17.00 -12.66 26.66
CA GLY A 101 -17.19 -11.79 27.83
C GLY A 101 -18.66 -11.50 28.11
N THR A 102 -19.43 -11.20 27.05
CA THR A 102 -20.87 -10.92 27.15
C THR A 102 -21.65 -12.16 27.60
N LEU A 103 -21.35 -13.33 27.03
CA LEU A 103 -21.99 -14.59 27.41
C LEU A 103 -21.72 -14.99 28.87
N ARG A 104 -20.58 -14.61 29.45
CA ARG A 104 -20.26 -14.88 30.87
C ARG A 104 -20.98 -13.95 31.84
N LYS A 105 -21.28 -12.71 31.45
CA LYS A 105 -21.91 -11.71 32.32
C LYS A 105 -23.43 -11.78 32.32
N PHE A 106 -24.05 -12.25 31.23
CA PHE A 106 -25.51 -12.38 31.13
C PHE A 106 -26.16 -13.28 32.19
N PRO A 107 -25.63 -14.47 32.50
CA PRO A 107 -26.21 -15.34 33.52
C PRO A 107 -26.21 -14.68 34.91
N SER A 108 -25.23 -13.82 35.20
CA SER A 108 -25.12 -13.13 36.49
C SER A 108 -26.21 -12.08 36.69
N VAL A 109 -26.66 -11.42 35.62
CA VAL A 109 -27.73 -10.40 35.69
C VAL A 109 -29.12 -11.04 35.67
N VAL A 110 -29.29 -12.11 34.88
CA VAL A 110 -30.57 -12.83 34.78
C VAL A 110 -30.84 -13.70 36.02
N ASN A 111 -29.79 -14.26 36.63
CA ASN A 111 -29.90 -15.06 37.86
C ASN A 111 -29.59 -14.27 39.14
N ALA A 112 -29.33 -12.96 39.05
CA ALA A 112 -29.38 -12.10 40.23
C ALA A 112 -30.85 -12.04 40.68
N ALA A 113 -31.26 -13.03 41.47
CA ALA A 113 -32.52 -13.01 42.17
C ALA A 113 -32.65 -11.64 42.86
N PRO A 114 -33.83 -10.98 42.78
CA PRO A 114 -34.04 -9.70 43.43
C PRO A 114 -33.60 -9.85 44.87
N ALA A 115 -32.57 -9.09 45.27
CA ALA A 115 -31.97 -9.22 46.58
C ALA A 115 -33.09 -9.14 47.63
N PRO A 116 -33.33 -10.20 48.42
CA PRO A 116 -34.39 -10.20 49.41
C PRO A 116 -34.02 -9.16 50.47
N GLY A 117 -34.56 -7.95 50.35
CA GLY A 117 -34.28 -6.85 51.27
C GLY A 117 -34.17 -5.45 50.66
N LEU A 118 -34.19 -5.26 49.33
CA LEU A 118 -34.27 -3.91 48.79
C LEU A 118 -35.67 -3.32 49.04
N PRO A 119 -35.79 -2.22 49.80
CA PRO A 119 -37.08 -1.65 50.17
C PRO A 119 -37.84 -1.20 48.93
N ARG A 120 -39.14 -1.50 48.95
CA ARG A 120 -40.19 -1.21 47.97
C ARG A 120 -40.47 0.31 47.85
N GLN A 121 -39.43 1.14 47.72
CA GLN A 121 -39.51 2.60 47.72
C GLN A 121 -39.53 3.23 46.31
N LEU A 122 -39.48 2.42 45.24
CA LEU A 122 -39.85 2.85 43.88
C LEU A 122 -41.33 2.59 43.55
N ALA A 123 -42.18 2.56 44.57
CA ALA A 123 -43.60 2.82 44.36
C ALA A 123 -43.75 4.32 44.08
N LEU A 124 -43.87 4.70 42.80
CA LEU A 124 -44.26 6.05 42.42
C LEU A 124 -45.50 6.46 43.22
N PRO A 125 -45.50 7.59 43.95
CA PRO A 125 -46.74 8.15 44.43
C PRO A 125 -47.59 8.59 43.23
N PRO A 126 -48.89 8.28 43.16
CA PRO A 126 -49.77 8.93 42.20
C PRO A 126 -49.80 10.42 42.53
N ALA A 127 -49.63 11.29 41.54
CA ALA A 127 -49.68 12.73 41.71
C ALA A 127 -51.13 13.24 41.56
N PRO A 128 -51.70 13.92 42.57
CA PRO A 128 -52.81 14.84 42.38
C PRO A 128 -52.35 16.25 42.79
N GLY A 129 -52.15 17.14 41.80
CA GLY A 129 -51.85 18.55 42.07
C GLY A 129 -50.78 19.15 41.17
N SER A 130 -50.99 19.12 39.86
CA SER A 130 -50.26 19.99 38.93
C SER A 130 -50.82 21.41 39.00
N LEU A 131 -50.05 22.36 39.52
CA LEU A 131 -50.28 23.79 39.29
C LEU A 131 -49.39 24.28 38.14
N PRO A 132 -49.88 25.22 37.29
CA PRO A 132 -49.17 25.67 36.12
C PRO A 132 -48.17 26.77 36.51
N VAL A 133 -46.87 26.47 36.44
CA VAL A 133 -45.85 27.52 36.48
C VAL A 133 -45.48 27.88 35.04
N SER A 134 -46.19 28.90 34.55
CA SER A 134 -45.80 29.74 33.43
C SER A 134 -44.59 30.58 33.85
N GLY A 135 -43.45 30.35 33.21
CA GLY A 135 -42.21 31.08 33.49
C GLY A 135 -41.25 30.98 32.32
N GLY A 136 -41.39 31.92 31.39
CA GLY A 136 -40.52 32.08 30.23
C GLY A 136 -39.06 32.19 30.62
N GLY A 137 -38.25 31.34 29.99
CA GLY A 137 -36.81 31.39 30.03
C GLY A 137 -36.32 30.60 28.83
N VAL A 138 -36.26 31.26 27.66
CA VAL A 138 -35.59 30.74 26.47
C VAL A 138 -34.09 30.80 26.75
N ASN A 139 -33.63 29.96 27.68
CA ASN A 139 -32.24 29.61 27.76
C ASN A 139 -32.00 28.74 26.53
N ALA A 140 -31.14 29.22 25.63
CA ALA A 140 -30.43 28.40 24.66
C ALA A 140 -29.47 27.44 25.39
N GLY A 141 -29.97 26.73 26.41
CA GLY A 141 -29.30 25.67 27.11
C GLY A 141 -29.20 24.53 26.13
N GLY A 142 -28.04 24.41 25.50
CA GLY A 142 -27.68 23.24 24.72
C GLY A 142 -28.00 22.02 25.57
N ARG A 143 -28.98 21.23 25.11
CA ARG A 143 -29.37 19.99 25.76
C ARG A 143 -28.11 19.15 25.87
N GLU A 144 -27.60 18.99 27.09
CA GLU A 144 -26.46 18.10 27.30
C GLU A 144 -26.89 16.70 26.81
N PRO A 145 -26.12 16.09 25.90
CA PRO A 145 -26.46 14.79 25.36
C PRO A 145 -26.57 13.81 26.51
N SER A 146 -27.67 13.05 26.52
CA SER A 146 -27.89 12.03 27.53
C SER A 146 -26.75 11.01 27.49
N LEU A 147 -26.43 10.40 28.63
CA LEU A 147 -25.42 9.34 28.72
C LEU A 147 -25.66 8.23 27.67
N ILE A 148 -26.93 7.95 27.36
CA ILE A 148 -27.35 6.98 26.34
C ILE A 148 -26.95 7.46 24.93
N GLU A 149 -27.16 8.73 24.58
CA GLU A 149 -26.74 9.30 23.29
C GLU A 149 -25.21 9.30 23.14
N ASN A 150 -24.46 9.60 24.20
CA ASN A 150 -23.00 9.54 24.20
C ASN A 150 -22.48 8.10 24.01
N ILE A 151 -23.10 7.11 24.67
CA ILE A 151 -22.74 5.70 24.51
C ILE A 151 -23.07 5.21 23.08
N TRP A 152 -24.22 5.60 22.55
CA TRP A 152 -24.66 5.16 21.22
C TRP A 152 -23.80 5.76 20.09
N THR A 153 -23.49 7.05 20.16
CA THR A 153 -22.60 7.73 19.20
C THR A 153 -21.19 7.13 19.22
N PHE A 154 -20.65 6.83 20.41
CA PHE A 154 -19.38 6.12 20.55
C PHE A 154 -19.44 4.73 19.90
N PHE A 155 -20.52 3.97 20.12
CA PHE A 155 -20.68 2.63 19.55
C PHE A 155 -20.75 2.64 18.02
N ILE A 156 -21.43 3.63 17.44
CA ILE A 156 -21.50 3.78 15.97
C ILE A 156 -20.17 4.20 15.39
N ALA A 157 -19.52 5.21 15.96
CA ALA A 157 -18.22 5.66 15.50
C ALA A 157 -17.21 4.50 15.53
N GLN A 158 -17.23 3.72 16.59
CA GLN A 158 -16.36 2.56 16.74
C GLN A 158 -16.69 1.44 15.74
N ASN A 159 -17.97 1.12 15.53
CA ASN A 159 -18.37 0.13 14.52
C ASN A 159 -17.99 0.55 13.10
N PHE A 160 -18.15 1.83 12.77
CA PHE A 160 -17.80 2.35 11.45
C PHE A 160 -16.31 2.19 11.15
N VAL A 161 -15.45 2.54 12.11
CA VAL A 161 -13.99 2.31 12.00
C VAL A 161 -13.68 0.82 11.83
N TYR A 162 -14.30 -0.07 12.62
CA TYR A 162 -14.10 -1.51 12.47
C TYR A 162 -14.52 -2.04 11.10
N GLN A 163 -15.65 -1.59 10.55
CA GLN A 163 -16.12 -1.99 9.23
C GLN A 163 -15.13 -1.57 8.13
N ILE A 164 -14.62 -0.33 8.19
CA ILE A 164 -13.61 0.16 7.25
C ILE A 164 -12.35 -0.69 7.32
N THR A 165 -11.82 -0.93 8.52
CA THR A 165 -10.61 -1.73 8.71
C THR A 165 -10.78 -3.17 8.21
N ILE A 166 -11.95 -3.80 8.44
CA ILE A 166 -12.25 -5.13 7.88
C ILE A 166 -12.24 -5.10 6.36
N ILE A 167 -12.92 -4.12 5.75
CA ILE A 167 -12.96 -3.97 4.29
C ILE A 167 -11.55 -3.82 3.72
N VAL A 168 -10.70 -2.99 4.34
CA VAL A 168 -9.31 -2.79 3.94
C VAL A 168 -8.53 -4.10 4.02
N PHE A 169 -8.61 -4.85 5.13
CA PHE A 169 -7.89 -6.13 5.25
C PHE A 169 -8.37 -7.21 4.28
N VAL A 170 -9.68 -7.30 4.03
CA VAL A 170 -10.25 -8.24 3.06
C VAL A 170 -9.80 -7.90 1.64
N LEU A 171 -9.82 -6.61 1.28
CA LEU A 171 -9.30 -6.15 -0.01
C LEU A 171 -7.82 -6.46 -0.17
N SER A 172 -7.00 -6.23 0.87
CA SER A 172 -5.58 -6.54 0.85
C SER A 172 -5.30 -8.04 0.73
N LEU A 173 -6.08 -8.88 1.41
CA LEU A 173 -6.02 -10.33 1.26
C LEU A 173 -6.39 -10.78 -0.15
N PHE A 174 -7.46 -10.22 -0.72
CA PHE A 174 -7.91 -10.55 -2.06
C PHE A 174 -6.89 -10.12 -3.13
N VAL A 175 -6.42 -8.88 -3.08
CA VAL A 175 -5.45 -8.32 -4.03
C VAL A 175 -4.11 -9.03 -3.90
N GLY A 176 -3.60 -9.24 -2.67
CA GLY A 176 -2.38 -9.99 -2.42
C GLY A 176 -2.49 -11.44 -2.91
N GLY A 177 -3.61 -12.12 -2.63
CA GLY A 177 -3.86 -13.49 -3.08
C GLY A 177 -3.93 -13.63 -4.60
N VAL A 178 -4.71 -12.77 -5.27
CA VAL A 178 -4.81 -12.74 -6.74
C VAL A 178 -3.45 -12.41 -7.37
N GLY A 179 -2.72 -11.43 -6.80
CA GLY A 179 -1.39 -11.05 -7.24
C GLY A 179 -0.39 -12.21 -7.15
N LEU A 180 -0.38 -12.93 -6.02
CA LEU A 180 0.47 -14.13 -5.84
C LEU A 180 0.14 -15.24 -6.85
N LEU A 181 -1.15 -15.50 -7.10
CA LEU A 181 -1.60 -16.48 -8.09
C LEU A 181 -1.25 -16.06 -9.53
N ALA A 182 -1.13 -14.76 -9.80
CA ALA A 182 -0.73 -14.25 -11.11
C ALA A 182 0.78 -14.38 -11.38
N ILE A 183 1.63 -14.47 -10.36
CA ILE A 183 3.10 -14.53 -10.50
C ILE A 183 3.60 -15.53 -11.54
N PRO A 184 3.19 -16.82 -11.53
CA PRO A 184 3.66 -17.79 -12.54
C PRO A 184 3.28 -17.38 -13.97
N ARG A 185 2.20 -16.61 -14.16
CA ARG A 185 1.75 -16.12 -15.47
C ARG A 185 2.37 -14.79 -15.89
N MET A 186 2.91 -13.99 -14.97
CA MET A 186 3.49 -12.68 -15.31
C MET A 186 4.68 -12.79 -16.28
N LYS A 187 5.37 -13.93 -16.32
CA LYS A 187 6.45 -14.20 -17.30
C LYS A 187 5.94 -14.22 -18.75
N ALA A 188 4.67 -14.56 -18.96
CA ALA A 188 4.04 -14.65 -20.28
C ALA A 188 3.20 -13.40 -20.62
N MET A 189 2.98 -12.49 -19.67
CA MET A 189 2.16 -11.30 -19.87
C MET A 189 2.95 -10.15 -20.50
N SER A 190 2.22 -9.28 -21.21
CA SER A 190 2.80 -8.06 -21.77
C SER A 190 3.33 -7.14 -20.65
N PRO A 191 4.40 -6.36 -20.89
CA PRO A 191 4.92 -5.41 -19.91
C PRO A 191 3.89 -4.40 -19.39
N ARG A 192 2.93 -4.00 -20.25
CA ARG A 192 1.85 -3.06 -19.89
C ARG A 192 0.89 -3.67 -18.87
N THR A 193 0.51 -4.93 -19.06
CA THR A 193 -0.39 -5.65 -18.13
C THR A 193 0.28 -5.82 -16.77
N ASN A 194 1.56 -6.19 -16.76
CA ASN A 194 2.34 -6.32 -15.52
C ASN A 194 2.48 -4.98 -14.79
N ALA A 195 2.63 -3.87 -15.52
CA ALA A 195 2.67 -2.54 -14.93
C ALA A 195 1.34 -2.18 -14.25
N LEU A 196 0.19 -2.41 -14.92
CA LEU A 196 -1.13 -2.12 -14.35
C LEU A 196 -1.43 -2.94 -13.08
N LEU A 197 -1.12 -4.25 -13.10
CA LEU A 197 -1.28 -5.12 -11.93
C LEU A 197 -0.42 -4.64 -10.76
N LEU A 198 0.83 -4.25 -11.04
CA LEU A 198 1.73 -3.73 -10.01
C LEU A 198 1.21 -2.41 -9.44
N THR A 199 0.77 -1.48 -10.29
CA THR A 199 0.20 -0.20 -9.84
C THR A 199 -1.01 -0.41 -8.95
N ALA A 200 -1.95 -1.29 -9.34
CA ALA A 200 -3.11 -1.61 -8.52
C ALA A 200 -2.70 -2.19 -7.15
N SER A 201 -1.73 -3.11 -7.13
CA SER A 201 -1.22 -3.71 -5.90
C SER A 201 -0.55 -2.67 -4.99
N VAL A 202 0.25 -1.76 -5.55
CA VAL A 202 0.89 -0.66 -4.82
C VAL A 202 -0.13 0.31 -4.25
N SER A 203 -1.18 0.68 -4.99
CA SER A 203 -2.24 1.56 -4.49
C SER A 203 -2.94 0.97 -3.28
N VAL A 204 -3.26 -0.32 -3.30
CA VAL A 204 -3.89 -1.03 -2.18
C VAL A 204 -2.93 -1.14 -0.98
N PHE A 205 -1.65 -1.36 -1.23
CA PHE A 205 -0.62 -1.38 -0.20
C PHE A 205 -0.49 -0.02 0.50
N ILE A 206 -0.43 1.08 -0.26
CA ILE A 206 -0.39 2.44 0.29
C ILE A 206 -1.65 2.73 1.11
N ALA A 207 -2.83 2.38 0.59
CA ALA A 207 -4.09 2.57 1.32
C ALA A 207 -4.11 1.80 2.65
N THR A 208 -3.57 0.58 2.67
CA THR A 208 -3.45 -0.24 3.90
C THR A 208 -2.51 0.40 4.91
N ILE A 209 -1.37 0.93 4.45
CA ILE A 209 -0.42 1.65 5.32
C ILE A 209 -1.06 2.90 5.90
N LEU A 210 -1.76 3.69 5.08
CA LEU A 210 -2.41 4.92 5.53
C LEU A 210 -3.52 4.63 6.55
N ASP A 211 -4.35 3.60 6.33
CA ASP A 211 -5.36 3.17 7.30
C ASP A 211 -4.71 2.73 8.62
N TYR A 212 -3.62 1.95 8.55
CA TYR A 212 -2.88 1.52 9.72
C TYR A 212 -2.30 2.70 10.52
N VAL A 213 -1.66 3.65 9.84
CA VAL A 213 -1.08 4.85 10.46
C VAL A 213 -2.17 5.74 11.06
N ALA A 214 -3.29 5.95 10.35
CA ALA A 214 -4.41 6.74 10.86
C ALA A 214 -5.01 6.12 12.13
N ASN A 215 -5.23 4.80 12.12
CA ASN A 215 -5.70 4.07 13.30
C ASN A 215 -4.69 4.16 14.46
N TYR A 216 -3.39 4.01 14.18
CA TYR A 216 -2.35 4.14 15.20
C TYR A 216 -2.31 5.53 15.84
N LEU A 217 -2.36 6.60 15.01
CA LEU A 217 -2.39 7.98 15.49
C LEU A 217 -3.65 8.26 16.32
N SER A 218 -4.81 7.71 15.93
CA SER A 218 -6.06 7.87 16.69
C SER A 218 -5.96 7.27 18.11
N VAL A 219 -5.24 6.15 18.25
CA VAL A 219 -5.00 5.51 19.55
C VAL A 219 -4.00 6.32 20.37
N LEU A 220 -2.94 6.83 19.73
CA LEU A 220 -1.93 7.66 20.38
C LEU A 220 -2.53 8.96 20.92
N MET A 221 -3.37 9.64 20.13
CA MET A 221 -4.09 10.86 20.53
C MET A 221 -5.10 10.64 21.68
N ARG A 222 -5.52 9.40 21.95
CA ARG A 222 -6.41 9.08 23.09
C ARG A 222 -5.64 8.81 24.38
N MET A 223 -4.32 8.61 24.31
CA MET A 223 -3.47 8.36 25.48
C MET A 223 -2.91 9.64 26.10
N PHE A 224 -2.89 10.75 25.35
CA PHE A 224 -2.47 12.08 25.80
C PHE A 224 -3.69 12.94 26.11
#